data_AF-A0A8T4ZVL3-F1
#
_entry.id   AF-A0A8T4ZVL3-F1
#
_cell.length_a   1.000
_cell.length_b   1.000
_cell.length_c   1.000
_cell.angle_alpha   90.00
_cell.angle_beta   90.00
_cell.angle_gamma   90.00
#
_symmetry.space_group_name_H-M   'P 1'
#
loop_
_entity.id
_entity.type
_entity.pdbx_description
1 polymer ?
#
loop_
_entity_poly.entity_id
_entity_poly.type
_entity_poly.pdbx_seq_one_letter_code
_entity_poly.pdbx_strand_id
1 'polypeptide(L)'
;MKTGYELRKSREFIGELYPVLLDASGKFVIDGVHRLKANPNWRAERLENIKDQKQVLVARIIANLCRREVPILERCMMFENLAWYLKEVEKLDSSNIAKEISRLTGVAYRTVCRYLPEKYKDKDKVQLRRLRDSKRINSASKRLIYIDSIPSYETPQPNKQEIKVIFSSNSPKLATIIETALYPKNSTTLHLHYDSNEFAYIQEGNGKCVIKDDVISIRPKTIVLCPMETPHQYINTGHTALKITYIYTPPLNLKSNVDFYKAYEKCK
;
A
#
# COMPACT_ATOMS: atom_id res chain seq x y z
N MET A 1 4.21 -17.20 0.81
CA MET A 1 5.07 -17.35 -0.37
C MET A 1 5.83 -16.05 -0.57
N LYS A 2 7.17 -16.09 -0.58
CA LYS A 2 7.92 -15.09 -1.35
C LYS A 2 7.32 -15.16 -2.75
N THR A 3 6.81 -14.07 -3.30
CA THR A 3 6.50 -13.96 -4.73
C THR A 3 7.82 -14.19 -5.47
N GLY A 4 8.11 -15.46 -5.71
CA GLY A 4 9.46 -15.99 -5.82
C GLY A 4 9.97 -15.87 -7.24
N TYR A 5 10.24 -14.65 -7.70
CA TYR A 5 11.10 -14.49 -8.86
C TYR A 5 12.50 -15.03 -8.50
N GLU A 6 12.78 -16.24 -8.97
CA GLU A 6 14.09 -16.88 -8.79
C GLU A 6 15.07 -16.35 -9.83
N LEU A 7 15.87 -15.35 -9.41
CA LEU A 7 16.96 -14.78 -10.22
C LEU A 7 17.87 -15.85 -10.86
N ARG A 8 18.10 -16.97 -10.17
CA ARG A 8 18.92 -18.07 -10.65
C ARG A 8 18.33 -18.70 -11.92
N LYS A 9 17.04 -19.05 -11.91
CA LYS A 9 16.36 -19.66 -13.07
C LYS A 9 16.37 -18.74 -14.28
N SER A 10 16.14 -17.44 -14.06
CA SER A 10 16.21 -16.44 -15.14
C SER A 10 17.62 -16.38 -15.75
N ARG A 11 18.67 -16.40 -14.91
CA ARG A 11 20.05 -16.39 -15.38
C ARG A 11 20.42 -17.63 -16.17
N GLU A 12 20.04 -18.82 -15.70
CA GLU A 12 20.34 -20.08 -16.38
C GLU A 12 19.71 -20.15 -17.78
N PHE A 13 18.49 -19.63 -17.94
CA PHE A 13 17.76 -19.73 -19.20
C PHE A 13 18.07 -18.61 -20.21
N ILE A 14 18.14 -17.35 -19.76
CA ILE A 14 18.29 -16.18 -20.65
C ILE A 14 19.46 -15.26 -20.28
N GLY A 15 20.26 -15.64 -19.28
CA GLY A 15 21.39 -14.84 -18.80
C GLY A 15 20.98 -13.66 -17.92
N GLU A 16 21.94 -12.76 -17.72
CA GLU A 16 21.83 -11.61 -16.83
C GLU A 16 21.17 -10.41 -17.52
N LEU A 17 19.89 -10.58 -17.89
CA LEU A 17 19.11 -9.65 -18.72
C LEU A 17 19.22 -8.20 -18.26
N TYR A 18 19.10 -7.94 -16.96
CA TYR A 18 19.30 -6.62 -16.37
C TYR A 18 20.63 -6.53 -15.60
N PRO A 19 21.46 -5.52 -15.88
CA PRO A 19 22.71 -5.33 -15.17
C PRO A 19 22.49 -4.78 -13.76
N VAL A 20 23.50 -4.88 -12.91
CA VAL A 20 23.65 -4.05 -11.72
C VAL A 20 24.11 -2.67 -12.17
N LEU A 21 23.43 -1.61 -11.75
CA LEU A 21 23.85 -0.24 -12.07
C LEU A 21 24.76 0.27 -10.97
N LEU A 22 25.92 0.81 -11.34
CA LEU A 22 26.91 1.40 -10.45
C LEU A 22 27.15 2.86 -10.80
N ASP A 23 27.64 3.63 -9.83
CA ASP A 23 28.16 4.99 -10.06
C ASP A 23 29.45 4.97 -10.90
N ALA A 24 29.94 6.15 -11.28
CA ALA A 24 31.15 6.31 -12.09
C ALA A 24 32.39 5.65 -11.44
N SER A 25 32.51 5.71 -10.11
CA SER A 25 33.62 5.06 -9.39
C SER A 25 33.48 3.54 -9.31
N GLY A 26 32.28 3.00 -9.56
CA GLY A 26 31.93 1.59 -9.37
C GLY A 26 31.81 1.17 -7.91
N LYS A 27 31.89 2.12 -6.96
CA LYS A 27 31.86 1.85 -5.52
C LYS A 27 30.44 1.76 -4.98
N PHE A 28 29.52 2.54 -5.54
CA PHE A 28 28.15 2.63 -5.07
C PHE A 28 27.22 1.96 -6.05
N VAL A 29 26.48 0.97 -5.55
CA VAL A 29 25.36 0.39 -6.27
C VAL A 29 24.26 1.45 -6.40
N ILE A 30 23.58 1.51 -7.54
CA ILE A 30 22.40 2.34 -7.78
C ILE A 30 21.17 1.43 -7.80
N ASP A 31 21.25 0.32 -8.52
CA ASP A 31 20.21 -0.69 -8.61
C ASP A 31 20.80 -2.11 -8.70
N GLY A 32 20.07 -3.12 -8.22
CA GLY A 32 20.48 -4.52 -8.37
C GLY A 32 21.15 -5.16 -7.15
N VAL A 33 20.99 -4.62 -5.95
CA VAL A 33 21.50 -5.24 -4.70
C VAL A 33 21.04 -6.69 -4.54
N HIS A 34 19.81 -7.02 -4.91
CA HIS A 34 19.28 -8.39 -4.88
C HIS A 34 19.95 -9.31 -5.91
N ARG A 35 20.42 -8.77 -7.04
CA ARG A 35 21.20 -9.50 -8.06
C ARG A 35 22.62 -9.81 -7.55
N LEU A 36 23.27 -8.84 -6.92
CA LEU A 36 24.57 -9.06 -6.26
C LEU A 36 24.47 -10.08 -5.11
N LYS A 37 23.36 -10.09 -4.36
CA LYS A 37 23.12 -11.12 -3.33
C LYS A 37 22.97 -12.53 -3.94
N ALA A 38 22.44 -12.64 -5.15
CA ALA A 38 22.27 -13.93 -5.83
C ALA A 38 23.58 -14.39 -6.52
N ASN A 39 24.34 -13.46 -7.09
CA ASN A 39 25.67 -13.70 -7.66
C ASN A 39 26.53 -12.43 -7.47
N PRO A 40 27.61 -12.46 -6.68
CA PRO A 40 28.50 -11.31 -6.52
C PRO A 40 29.13 -10.82 -7.83
N ASN A 41 29.27 -11.71 -8.82
CA ASN A 41 29.83 -11.41 -10.14
C ASN A 41 28.77 -11.13 -11.20
N TRP A 42 27.58 -10.67 -10.79
CA TRP A 42 26.52 -10.29 -11.74
C TRP A 42 26.99 -9.15 -12.64
N ARG A 43 26.67 -9.21 -13.94
CA ARG A 43 26.98 -8.18 -14.95
C ARG A 43 26.63 -6.80 -14.41
N ALA A 44 27.60 -5.92 -14.38
CA ALA A 44 27.46 -4.57 -13.87
C ALA A 44 27.76 -3.55 -14.97
N GLU A 45 27.06 -2.41 -14.91
CA GLU A 45 27.22 -1.28 -15.79
C GLU A 45 27.52 -0.04 -14.96
N ARG A 46 28.60 0.67 -15.31
CA ARG A 46 29.02 1.90 -14.64
C ARG A 46 28.43 3.10 -15.38
N LEU A 47 27.78 3.98 -14.63
CA LEU A 47 27.18 5.19 -15.18
C LEU A 47 28.11 6.37 -14.93
N GLU A 48 28.89 6.73 -15.95
CA GLU A 48 29.97 7.73 -15.88
C GLU A 48 29.50 9.15 -15.49
N ASN A 49 28.22 9.44 -15.73
CA ASN A 49 27.59 10.72 -15.40
C ASN A 49 27.16 10.85 -13.92
N ILE A 50 27.23 9.76 -13.15
CA ILE A 50 26.85 9.73 -11.73
C ILE A 50 28.12 9.72 -10.88
N LYS A 51 28.50 10.91 -10.41
CA LYS A 51 29.81 11.20 -9.82
C LYS A 51 29.75 11.51 -8.33
N ASP A 52 28.59 11.90 -7.82
CA ASP A 52 28.40 12.26 -6.41
C ASP A 52 27.26 11.50 -5.73
N GLN A 53 27.23 11.58 -4.40
CA GLN A 53 26.24 10.88 -3.58
C GLN A 53 24.80 11.33 -3.85
N LYS A 54 24.57 12.61 -4.17
CA LYS A 54 23.23 13.12 -4.51
C LYS A 54 22.73 12.47 -5.79
N GLN A 55 23.58 12.44 -6.82
CA GLN A 55 23.27 11.79 -8.09
C GLN A 55 23.00 10.29 -7.90
N VAL A 56 23.75 9.59 -7.06
CA VAL A 56 23.49 8.18 -6.72
C VAL A 56 22.10 8.00 -6.10
N LEU A 57 21.74 8.83 -5.13
CA LEU A 57 20.43 8.77 -4.45
C LEU A 57 19.27 9.06 -5.41
N VAL A 58 19.42 10.07 -6.26
CA VAL A 58 18.43 10.44 -7.28
C VAL A 58 18.29 9.32 -8.32
N ALA A 59 19.40 8.82 -8.87
CA ALA A 59 19.39 7.74 -9.85
C ALA A 59 18.78 6.46 -9.29
N ARG A 60 19.01 6.15 -8.00
CA ARG A 60 18.42 4.98 -7.34
C ARG A 60 16.89 5.08 -7.28
N ILE A 61 16.34 6.25 -6.98
CA ILE A 61 14.89 6.49 -6.99
C ILE A 61 14.34 6.27 -8.40
N ILE A 62 14.94 6.91 -9.40
CA ILE A 62 14.49 6.86 -10.79
C ILE A 62 14.55 5.43 -11.33
N ALA A 63 15.70 4.77 -11.23
CA ALA A 63 15.91 3.42 -11.74
C ALA A 63 14.91 2.41 -11.14
N ASN A 64 14.62 2.52 -9.84
CA ASN A 64 13.69 1.61 -9.19
C ASN A 64 12.22 1.89 -9.54
N LEU A 65 11.80 3.15 -9.59
CA LEU A 65 10.41 3.51 -9.90
C LEU A 65 10.06 3.30 -11.38
N CYS A 66 11.00 3.48 -12.30
CA CYS A 66 10.76 3.26 -13.73
C CYS A 66 10.59 1.77 -14.07
N ARG A 67 11.25 0.86 -13.34
CA ARG A 67 11.32 -0.56 -13.74
C ARG A 67 10.37 -1.50 -13.00
N ARG A 68 9.81 -1.07 -11.86
CA ARG A 68 8.95 -1.94 -11.03
C ARG A 68 8.03 -1.16 -10.11
N GLU A 69 7.04 -1.86 -9.59
CA GLU A 69 6.34 -1.42 -8.40
C GLU A 69 7.23 -1.58 -7.17
N VAL A 70 7.59 -0.46 -6.56
CA VAL A 70 8.44 -0.42 -5.37
C VAL A 70 7.58 -0.49 -4.11
N PRO A 71 7.81 -1.44 -3.19
CA PRO A 71 7.11 -1.53 -1.91
C PRO A 71 7.14 -0.22 -1.14
N ILE A 72 6.09 0.05 -0.36
CA ILE A 72 5.91 1.33 0.36
C ILE A 72 7.12 1.62 1.26
N LEU A 73 7.58 0.64 2.04
CA LEU A 73 8.72 0.82 2.96
C LEU A 73 9.99 1.20 2.20
N GLU A 74 10.30 0.50 1.12
CA GLU A 74 11.47 0.80 0.30
C GLU A 74 11.37 2.18 -0.35
N ARG A 75 10.17 2.56 -0.82
CA ARG A 75 9.90 3.91 -1.36
C ARG A 75 10.12 5.00 -0.30
N CYS A 76 9.63 4.80 0.92
CA CYS A 76 9.85 5.70 2.04
C CYS A 76 11.35 5.84 2.35
N MET A 77 12.09 4.72 2.40
CA MET A 77 13.54 4.73 2.67
C MET A 77 14.33 5.48 1.60
N MET A 78 13.99 5.32 0.32
CA MET A 78 14.67 6.05 -0.75
C MET A 78 14.45 7.57 -0.64
N PHE A 79 13.21 8.01 -0.38
CA PHE A 79 12.93 9.43 -0.15
C PHE A 79 13.56 9.95 1.12
N GLU A 80 13.59 9.16 2.19
CA GLU A 80 14.26 9.50 3.44
C GLU A 80 15.76 9.72 3.24
N ASN A 81 16.44 8.83 2.52
CA ASN A 81 17.88 8.96 2.27
C ASN A 81 18.22 10.24 1.49
N LEU A 82 17.45 10.55 0.44
CA LEU A 82 17.64 11.80 -0.31
C LEU A 82 17.27 13.04 0.53
N ALA A 83 16.19 12.97 1.31
CA ALA A 83 15.79 14.05 2.21
C ALA A 83 16.83 14.33 3.29
N TRP A 84 17.41 13.29 3.88
CA TRP A 84 18.51 13.39 4.83
C TRP A 84 19.71 14.09 4.21
N TYR A 85 20.12 13.70 2.99
CA TYR A 85 21.23 14.34 2.29
C TYR A 85 20.95 15.83 2.05
N LEU A 86 19.78 16.16 1.51
CA LEU A 86 19.38 17.56 1.26
C LEU A 86 19.35 18.38 2.55
N LYS A 87 18.89 17.80 3.67
CA LYS A 87 18.79 18.50 4.95
C LYS A 87 20.14 18.65 5.65
N GLU A 88 20.89 17.56 5.78
CA GLU A 88 22.06 17.50 6.64
C GLU A 88 23.34 17.89 5.92
N VAL A 89 23.44 17.59 4.61
CA VAL A 89 24.62 17.92 3.80
C VAL A 89 24.42 19.25 3.10
N GLU A 90 23.32 19.42 2.36
CA GLU A 90 23.05 20.66 1.62
C GLU A 90 22.35 21.75 2.45
N LYS A 91 22.04 21.47 3.72
CA LYS A 91 21.41 22.41 4.66
C LYS A 91 20.10 23.00 4.16
N LEU A 92 19.38 22.27 3.30
CA LEU A 92 18.11 22.70 2.74
C LEU A 92 17.02 22.76 3.81
N ASP A 93 16.20 23.81 3.78
CA ASP A 93 15.08 23.92 4.70
C ASP A 93 13.99 22.86 4.43
N SER A 94 13.35 22.37 5.49
CA SER A 94 12.34 21.31 5.42
C SER A 94 11.12 21.72 4.58
N SER A 95 10.84 23.02 4.44
CA SER A 95 9.79 23.53 3.56
C SER A 95 10.04 23.30 2.06
N ASN A 96 11.30 23.08 1.67
CA ASN A 96 11.73 22.94 0.27
C ASN A 96 12.14 21.51 -0.12
N ILE A 97 12.44 20.63 0.83
CA ILE A 97 12.89 19.25 0.56
C ILE A 97 11.95 18.50 -0.40
N ALA A 98 10.64 18.50 -0.15
CA ALA A 98 9.70 17.76 -0.99
C ALA A 98 9.63 18.29 -2.43
N LYS A 99 9.78 19.61 -2.62
CA LYS A 99 9.84 20.23 -3.95
C LYS A 99 11.13 19.84 -4.66
N GLU A 100 12.24 19.86 -3.93
CA GLU A 100 13.55 19.55 -4.49
C GLU A 100 13.67 18.08 -4.90
N ILE A 101 13.18 17.14 -4.08
CA ILE A 101 13.08 15.73 -4.47
C ILE A 101 12.22 15.57 -5.73
N SER A 102 11.08 16.25 -5.80
CA SER A 102 10.20 16.21 -6.97
C SER A 102 10.90 16.72 -8.22
N ARG A 103 11.62 17.85 -8.12
CA ARG A 103 12.40 18.45 -9.21
C ARG A 103 13.53 17.54 -9.69
N LEU A 104 14.29 16.96 -8.77
CA LEU A 104 15.46 16.12 -9.08
C LEU A 104 15.07 14.76 -9.68
N THR A 105 13.94 14.20 -9.26
CA THR A 105 13.57 12.81 -9.61
C THR A 105 12.46 12.71 -10.64
N GLY A 106 11.75 13.81 -10.94
CA GLY A 106 10.55 13.81 -11.77
C GLY A 106 9.32 13.20 -11.09
N VAL A 107 9.43 12.70 -9.85
CA VAL A 107 8.30 12.17 -9.10
C VAL A 107 7.34 13.31 -8.75
N ALA A 108 6.04 13.12 -8.96
CA ALA A 108 5.04 14.12 -8.63
C ALA A 108 5.13 14.57 -7.16
N TYR A 109 5.11 15.89 -6.92
CA TYR A 109 5.22 16.49 -5.58
C TYR A 109 4.26 15.89 -4.56
N ARG A 110 3.02 15.59 -4.97
CA ARG A 110 2.01 14.94 -4.10
C ARG A 110 2.44 13.55 -3.65
N THR A 111 3.08 12.78 -4.52
CA THR A 111 3.61 11.44 -4.22
C THR A 111 4.78 11.54 -3.25
N VAL A 112 5.70 12.48 -3.47
CA VAL A 112 6.80 12.75 -2.53
C VAL A 112 6.24 13.10 -1.15
N CYS A 113 5.30 14.05 -1.07
CA CYS A 113 4.66 14.45 0.19
C CYS A 113 3.98 13.28 0.93
N ARG A 114 3.46 12.29 0.19
CA ARG A 114 2.78 11.12 0.77
C ARG A 114 3.75 10.22 1.51
N TYR A 115 4.90 9.90 0.90
CA TYR A 115 5.85 8.90 1.39
C TYR A 115 7.07 9.49 2.11
N LEU A 116 7.30 10.82 2.03
CA LEU A 116 8.33 11.49 2.80
C LEU A 116 8.04 11.38 4.31
N PRO A 117 9.04 11.12 5.17
CA PRO A 117 8.85 11.16 6.63
C PRO A 117 8.47 12.55 7.15
N GLU A 118 7.69 12.60 8.25
CA GLU A 118 7.17 13.85 8.81
C GLU A 118 8.28 14.81 9.29
N LYS A 119 9.42 14.29 9.76
CA LYS A 119 10.58 15.09 10.20
C LYS A 119 11.23 15.94 9.10
N TYR A 120 11.03 15.58 7.83
CA TYR A 120 11.52 16.33 6.67
C TYR A 120 10.44 17.19 6.01
N LYS A 121 9.22 17.21 6.54
CA LYS A 121 8.14 18.04 6.01
C LYS A 121 8.16 19.43 6.65
N ASP A 122 7.61 20.37 5.91
CA ASP A 122 7.23 21.69 6.39
C ASP A 122 6.37 21.59 7.66
N LYS A 123 6.91 22.08 8.79
CA LYS A 123 6.27 21.98 10.11
C LYS A 123 4.97 22.76 10.16
N ASP A 124 4.92 23.95 9.56
CA ASP A 124 3.72 24.80 9.57
C ASP A 124 2.61 24.15 8.75
N LYS A 125 2.93 23.60 7.58
CA LYS A 125 1.95 22.85 6.79
C LYS A 125 1.48 21.58 7.49
N VAL A 126 2.37 20.88 8.20
CA VAL A 126 2.00 19.72 9.03
C VAL A 126 1.06 20.14 10.17
N GLN A 127 1.36 21.24 10.86
CA GLN A 127 0.54 21.76 11.95
C GLN A 127 -0.81 22.27 11.45
N LEU A 128 -0.83 23.05 10.36
CA LEU A 128 -2.06 23.50 9.69
C LEU A 128 -2.92 22.31 9.23
N ARG A 129 -2.29 21.27 8.68
CA ARG A 129 -3.00 20.03 8.34
C ARG A 129 -3.57 19.37 9.59
N ARG A 130 -2.81 19.24 10.68
CA ARG A 130 -3.30 18.67 11.95
C ARG A 130 -4.45 19.50 12.53
N LEU A 131 -4.36 20.83 12.47
CA LEU A 131 -5.42 21.75 12.88
C LEU A 131 -6.67 21.59 12.02
N ARG A 132 -6.51 21.48 10.70
CA ARG A 132 -7.62 21.24 9.76
C ARG A 132 -8.25 19.86 9.97
N ASP A 133 -7.42 18.83 10.13
CA ASP A 133 -7.87 17.46 10.39
C ASP A 133 -8.58 17.41 11.75
N SER A 134 -8.06 18.09 12.78
CA SER A 134 -8.71 18.26 14.09
C SER A 134 -10.06 18.99 13.98
N LYS A 135 -10.13 20.14 13.28
CA LYS A 135 -11.40 20.84 13.02
C LYS A 135 -12.39 19.98 12.23
N ARG A 136 -11.92 19.16 11.28
CA ARG A 136 -12.75 18.23 10.49
C ARG A 136 -13.24 17.03 11.32
N ILE A 137 -12.47 16.59 12.32
CA ILE A 137 -12.83 15.51 13.25
C ILE A 137 -13.71 16.03 14.41
N ASN A 138 -13.65 17.33 14.73
CA ASN A 138 -14.33 17.95 15.88
C ASN A 138 -15.75 18.46 15.59
N SER A 139 -16.30 18.31 14.38
CA SER A 139 -17.76 18.42 14.24
C SER A 139 -18.39 17.20 14.91
N ALA A 140 -19.24 17.39 15.93
CA ALA A 140 -19.88 16.32 16.71
C ALA A 140 -20.49 15.21 15.82
N SER A 141 -20.97 15.56 14.63
CA SER A 141 -21.53 14.69 13.59
C SER A 141 -20.56 13.70 12.92
N LYS A 142 -19.25 13.70 13.23
CA LYS A 142 -18.23 12.82 12.59
C LYS A 142 -17.49 11.85 13.51
N ARG A 143 -17.74 11.91 14.82
CA ARG A 143 -17.13 10.97 15.80
C ARG A 143 -18.04 9.78 16.12
N LEU A 144 -19.32 9.91 15.80
CA LEU A 144 -20.35 8.90 15.98
C LEU A 144 -20.87 8.52 14.60
N ILE A 145 -20.89 7.22 14.33
CA ILE A 145 -21.38 6.66 13.07
C ILE A 145 -22.45 5.63 13.42
N TYR A 146 -23.69 5.93 13.05
CA TYR A 146 -24.81 5.00 13.14
C TYR A 146 -24.78 4.12 11.89
N ILE A 147 -24.30 2.88 12.03
CA ILE A 147 -24.07 1.96 10.90
C ILE A 147 -25.39 1.60 10.18
N ASP A 148 -26.48 1.56 10.95
CA ASP A 148 -27.85 1.35 10.47
C ASP A 148 -28.35 2.47 9.57
N SER A 149 -27.84 3.70 9.71
CA SER A 149 -28.19 4.82 8.84
C SER A 149 -27.32 4.93 7.56
N ILE A 150 -26.37 4.02 7.35
CA ILE A 150 -25.46 4.07 6.19
C ILE A 150 -26.13 3.39 4.97
N PRO A 151 -26.20 4.06 3.82
CA PRO A 151 -26.74 3.47 2.61
C PRO A 151 -25.87 2.31 2.14
N SER A 152 -26.51 1.27 1.63
CA SER A 152 -25.81 0.11 1.09
C SER A 152 -25.79 0.03 -0.43
N TYR A 153 -24.84 -0.74 -0.93
CA TYR A 153 -24.74 -1.17 -2.31
C TYR A 153 -24.84 -2.68 -2.38
N GLU A 154 -25.77 -3.18 -3.17
CA GLU A 154 -25.90 -4.62 -3.45
C GLU A 154 -25.13 -4.93 -4.74
N THR A 155 -24.25 -5.92 -4.67
CA THR A 155 -23.52 -6.43 -5.84
C THR A 155 -24.37 -7.42 -6.65
N PRO A 156 -24.15 -7.53 -7.97
CA PRO A 156 -24.79 -8.55 -8.78
C PRO A 156 -24.23 -9.96 -8.48
N GLN A 157 -24.94 -10.98 -8.97
CA GLN A 157 -24.42 -12.36 -9.04
C GLN A 157 -23.13 -12.42 -9.87
N PRO A 158 -22.21 -13.38 -9.61
CA PRO A 158 -22.29 -14.50 -8.66
C PRO A 158 -21.79 -14.17 -7.24
N ASN A 159 -21.39 -12.92 -6.98
CA ASN A 159 -20.79 -12.49 -5.71
C ASN A 159 -21.77 -11.60 -4.94
N LYS A 160 -23.04 -12.02 -4.87
CA LYS A 160 -24.11 -11.21 -4.31
C LYS A 160 -23.85 -10.94 -2.83
N GLN A 161 -23.75 -9.67 -2.46
CA GLN A 161 -23.58 -9.18 -1.10
C GLN A 161 -24.11 -7.76 -0.97
N GLU A 162 -24.54 -7.40 0.23
CA GLU A 162 -24.75 -6.00 0.62
C GLU A 162 -23.42 -5.42 1.14
N ILE A 163 -23.08 -4.19 0.75
CA ILE A 163 -21.84 -3.50 1.15
C ILE A 163 -22.17 -2.13 1.73
N LYS A 164 -21.61 -1.81 2.89
CA LYS A 164 -21.64 -0.50 3.56
C LYS A 164 -20.23 -0.03 3.86
N VAL A 165 -19.84 1.12 3.31
CA VAL A 165 -18.55 1.74 3.64
C VAL A 165 -18.73 2.62 4.87
N ILE A 166 -18.45 2.04 6.05
CA ILE A 166 -18.65 2.69 7.35
C ILE A 166 -17.71 3.90 7.50
N PHE A 167 -16.43 3.70 7.20
CA PHE A 167 -15.43 4.74 7.34
C PHE A 167 -14.30 4.53 6.32
N SER A 168 -13.79 5.62 5.76
CA SER A 168 -12.60 5.57 4.88
C SER A 168 -11.76 6.82 5.08
N SER A 169 -10.44 6.65 5.05
CA SER A 169 -9.48 7.72 5.25
C SER A 169 -8.29 7.59 4.31
N ASN A 170 -7.70 8.72 3.91
CA ASN A 170 -6.43 8.74 3.19
C ASN A 170 -5.22 8.85 4.12
N SER A 171 -5.43 8.84 5.44
CA SER A 171 -4.36 8.96 6.43
C SER A 171 -3.82 7.57 6.80
N PRO A 172 -2.50 7.31 6.65
CA PRO A 172 -1.93 6.02 7.04
C PRO A 172 -1.96 5.75 8.56
N LYS A 173 -2.36 6.73 9.38
CA LYS A 173 -2.54 6.60 10.83
C LYS A 173 -3.95 6.12 11.23
N LEU A 174 -4.84 5.91 10.26
CA LEU A 174 -6.25 5.51 10.46
C LEU A 174 -6.53 4.20 9.71
N ALA A 175 -7.81 3.81 9.61
CA ALA A 175 -8.25 2.61 8.91
C ALA A 175 -9.31 2.93 7.85
N THR A 176 -9.63 1.94 7.03
CA THR A 176 -10.91 1.84 6.31
C THR A 176 -11.74 0.76 6.99
N ILE A 177 -13.03 1.02 7.25
CA ILE A 177 -13.98 0.08 7.87
C ILE A 177 -15.14 -0.13 6.91
N ILE A 178 -15.42 -1.38 6.57
CA ILE A 178 -16.49 -1.79 5.65
C ILE A 178 -17.28 -2.90 6.32
N GLU A 179 -18.60 -2.85 6.24
CA GLU A 179 -19.46 -3.97 6.60
C GLU A 179 -20.05 -4.59 5.34
N THR A 180 -20.11 -5.92 5.31
CA THR A 180 -20.79 -6.66 4.25
C THR A 180 -21.73 -7.72 4.81
N ALA A 181 -22.80 -8.01 4.08
CA ALA A 181 -23.65 -9.16 4.30
C ALA A 181 -23.64 -10.03 3.05
N LEU A 182 -22.85 -11.11 3.07
CA LEU A 182 -22.72 -12.05 1.97
C LEU A 182 -23.92 -13.01 1.99
N TYR A 183 -24.69 -13.06 0.90
CA TYR A 183 -25.89 -13.90 0.84
C TYR A 183 -25.54 -15.40 0.86
N PRO A 184 -26.48 -16.27 1.29
CA PRO A 184 -26.27 -17.72 1.24
C PRO A 184 -25.78 -18.20 -0.12
N LYS A 185 -24.85 -19.17 -0.12
CA LYS A 185 -24.23 -19.76 -1.33
C LYS A 185 -23.44 -18.78 -2.20
N ASN A 186 -23.23 -17.54 -1.76
CA ASN A 186 -22.36 -16.59 -2.43
C ASN A 186 -20.97 -16.58 -1.81
N SER A 187 -20.03 -15.98 -2.54
CA SER A 187 -18.65 -15.74 -2.07
C SER A 187 -18.23 -14.32 -2.43
N THR A 188 -17.23 -13.80 -1.73
CA THR A 188 -16.45 -12.69 -2.30
C THR A 188 -15.67 -13.20 -3.52
N THR A 189 -15.13 -12.30 -4.32
CA THR A 189 -14.11 -12.70 -5.30
C THR A 189 -12.85 -13.19 -4.56
N LEU A 190 -12.04 -14.03 -5.22
CA LEU A 190 -10.68 -14.29 -4.75
C LEU A 190 -9.84 -13.04 -5.04
N HIS A 191 -9.27 -12.44 -4.01
CA HIS A 191 -8.55 -11.18 -4.13
C HIS A 191 -7.42 -11.05 -3.11
N LEU A 192 -6.63 -9.99 -3.26
CA LEU A 192 -5.58 -9.59 -2.33
C LEU A 192 -5.44 -8.08 -2.32
N HIS A 193 -4.75 -7.56 -1.30
CA HIS A 193 -4.43 -6.15 -1.17
C HIS A 193 -2.90 -5.99 -1.07
N TYR A 194 -2.34 -5.05 -1.84
CA TYR A 194 -0.90 -4.77 -1.83
C TYR A 194 -0.48 -3.78 -0.75
N ASP A 195 -1.42 -2.96 -0.26
CA ASP A 195 -1.15 -1.79 0.57
C ASP A 195 -1.85 -1.81 1.94
N SER A 196 -2.65 -2.85 2.22
CA SER A 196 -3.44 -2.97 3.45
C SER A 196 -3.50 -4.41 3.95
N ASN A 197 -3.33 -4.60 5.26
CA ASN A 197 -3.78 -5.83 5.90
C ASN A 197 -5.29 -5.73 6.12
N GLU A 198 -5.97 -6.87 6.12
CA GLU A 198 -7.39 -6.96 6.41
C GLU A 198 -7.63 -7.77 7.68
N PHE A 199 -8.44 -7.22 8.57
CA PHE A 199 -9.04 -7.93 9.70
C PHE A 199 -10.53 -8.08 9.45
N ALA A 200 -11.02 -9.31 9.34
CA ALA A 200 -12.44 -9.61 9.17
C ALA A 200 -13.03 -10.12 10.49
N TYR A 201 -13.89 -9.31 11.10
CA TYR A 201 -14.70 -9.72 12.24
C TYR A 201 -16.03 -10.31 11.78
N ILE A 202 -16.26 -11.58 12.11
CA ILE A 202 -17.48 -12.30 11.75
C ILE A 202 -18.55 -12.00 12.80
N GLN A 203 -19.54 -11.21 12.41
CA GLN A 203 -20.63 -10.79 13.28
C GLN A 203 -21.72 -11.87 13.36
N GLU A 204 -22.15 -12.39 12.21
CA GLU A 204 -23.28 -13.32 12.07
C GLU A 204 -23.03 -14.31 10.92
N GLY A 205 -23.76 -15.42 10.92
CA GLY A 205 -23.66 -16.46 9.90
C GLY A 205 -22.44 -17.37 10.06
N ASN A 206 -22.35 -18.38 9.20
CA ASN A 206 -21.25 -19.35 9.18
C ASN A 206 -20.74 -19.50 7.76
N GLY A 207 -19.44 -19.74 7.63
CA GLY A 207 -18.80 -19.80 6.33
C GLY A 207 -17.44 -20.46 6.37
N LYS A 208 -16.71 -20.25 5.28
CA LYS A 208 -15.30 -20.58 5.18
C LYS A 208 -14.53 -19.34 4.72
N CYS A 209 -13.33 -19.17 5.25
CA CYS A 209 -12.33 -18.28 4.67
C CYS A 209 -11.25 -19.14 4.03
N VAL A 210 -11.01 -18.92 2.74
CA VAL A 210 -9.87 -19.50 2.04
C VAL A 210 -8.74 -18.47 2.11
N ILE A 211 -7.59 -18.84 2.64
CA ILE A 211 -6.40 -17.96 2.74
C ILE A 211 -5.22 -18.74 2.18
N LYS A 212 -4.75 -18.38 0.99
CA LYS A 212 -3.83 -19.21 0.19
C LYS A 212 -4.40 -20.63 0.03
N ASP A 213 -3.78 -21.61 0.68
CA ASP A 213 -4.11 -23.03 0.60
C ASP A 213 -4.92 -23.51 1.81
N ASP A 214 -5.06 -22.66 2.84
CA ASP A 214 -5.78 -22.99 4.06
C ASP A 214 -7.28 -22.69 3.90
N VAL A 215 -8.11 -23.65 4.29
CA VAL A 215 -9.57 -23.49 4.35
C VAL A 215 -10.00 -23.50 5.80
N ILE A 216 -10.39 -22.34 6.31
CA ILE A 216 -10.70 -22.13 7.72
C ILE A 216 -12.21 -21.97 7.87
N SER A 217 -12.84 -22.78 8.72
CA SER A 217 -14.24 -22.56 9.11
C SER A 217 -14.36 -21.31 9.97
N ILE A 218 -15.29 -20.44 9.60
CA ILE A 218 -15.53 -19.16 10.29
C ILE A 218 -16.95 -19.15 10.87
N ARG A 219 -17.08 -18.57 12.06
CA ARG A 219 -18.32 -18.49 12.83
C ARG A 219 -18.41 -17.15 13.58
N PRO A 220 -19.57 -16.77 14.14
CA PRO A 220 -19.70 -15.51 14.87
C PRO A 220 -18.69 -15.41 16.02
N LYS A 221 -18.27 -14.18 16.31
CA LYS A 221 -17.26 -13.84 17.34
C LYS A 221 -15.86 -14.36 17.01
N THR A 222 -15.51 -14.39 15.72
CA THR A 222 -14.14 -14.70 15.26
C THR A 222 -13.56 -13.52 14.50
N ILE A 223 -12.24 -13.36 14.58
CA ILE A 223 -11.46 -12.43 13.74
C ILE A 223 -10.52 -13.26 12.88
N VAL A 224 -10.50 -12.95 11.58
CA VAL A 224 -9.55 -13.48 10.62
C VAL A 224 -8.58 -12.37 10.24
N LEU A 225 -7.29 -12.65 10.25
CA LEU A 225 -6.26 -11.76 9.71
C LEU A 225 -5.83 -12.27 8.33
N CYS A 226 -6.02 -11.42 7.32
CA CYS A 226 -5.51 -11.60 5.98
C CYS A 226 -4.37 -10.59 5.75
N PRO A 227 -3.10 -11.01 5.86
CA PRO A 227 -1.96 -10.11 5.65
C PRO A 227 -1.93 -9.56 4.22
N MET A 228 -1.24 -8.43 4.04
CA MET A 228 -0.91 -7.91 2.70
C MET A 228 -0.35 -9.00 1.78
N GLU A 229 -0.66 -8.89 0.49
CA GLU A 229 -0.21 -9.80 -0.58
C GLU A 229 -0.60 -11.27 -0.36
N THR A 230 -1.60 -11.53 0.48
CA THR A 230 -2.11 -12.87 0.74
C THR A 230 -3.47 -13.02 0.06
N PRO A 231 -3.60 -13.85 -1.00
CA PRO A 231 -4.88 -14.15 -1.61
C PRO A 231 -5.85 -14.74 -0.61
N HIS A 232 -7.08 -14.22 -0.57
CA HIS A 232 -8.12 -14.70 0.31
C HIS A 232 -9.52 -14.54 -0.29
N GLN A 233 -10.46 -15.32 0.25
CA GLN A 233 -11.86 -15.35 -0.17
C GLN A 233 -12.75 -15.73 1.02
N TYR A 234 -13.90 -15.09 1.16
CA TYR A 234 -14.94 -15.49 2.11
C TYR A 234 -16.08 -16.17 1.36
N ILE A 235 -16.54 -17.29 1.89
CA ILE A 235 -17.58 -18.12 1.29
C ILE A 235 -18.67 -18.34 2.33
N ASN A 236 -19.90 -17.94 2.01
CA ASN A 236 -21.04 -18.24 2.85
C ASN A 236 -21.53 -19.67 2.58
N THR A 237 -21.26 -20.57 3.53
CA THR A 237 -21.69 -21.97 3.47
C THR A 237 -22.98 -22.23 4.24
N GLY A 238 -23.56 -21.21 4.87
CA GLY A 238 -24.78 -21.29 5.67
C GLY A 238 -26.06 -21.01 4.90
N HIS A 239 -27.17 -20.97 5.64
CA HIS A 239 -28.51 -20.66 5.14
C HIS A 239 -28.95 -19.21 5.44
N THR A 240 -28.19 -18.49 6.24
CA THR A 240 -28.40 -17.07 6.57
C THR A 240 -27.26 -16.22 6.03
N ALA A 241 -27.43 -14.90 5.99
CA ALA A 241 -26.36 -14.00 5.56
C ALA A 241 -25.13 -14.14 6.47
N LEU A 242 -23.94 -14.14 5.87
CA LEU A 242 -22.67 -14.09 6.57
C LEU A 242 -22.27 -12.61 6.67
N LYS A 243 -22.36 -12.06 7.89
CA LYS A 243 -22.15 -10.64 8.15
C LYS A 243 -20.73 -10.40 8.66
N ILE A 244 -19.97 -9.58 7.94
CA ILE A 244 -18.53 -9.40 8.15
C ILE A 244 -18.20 -7.90 8.23
N THR A 245 -17.45 -7.51 9.26
CA THR A 245 -16.78 -6.20 9.31
C THR A 245 -15.33 -6.35 8.93
N TYR A 246 -14.93 -5.69 7.84
CA TYR A 246 -13.54 -5.58 7.42
C TYR A 246 -12.92 -4.30 7.97
N ILE A 247 -11.73 -4.44 8.55
CA ILE A 247 -10.90 -3.33 9.01
C ILE A 247 -9.57 -3.41 8.28
N TYR A 248 -9.26 -2.38 7.51
CA TYR A 248 -8.05 -2.30 6.70
C TYR A 248 -7.04 -1.33 7.31
N THR A 249 -5.80 -1.80 7.52
CA THR A 249 -4.70 -0.97 8.01
C THR A 249 -3.38 -1.26 7.26
N PRO A 250 -2.73 -0.25 6.66
CA PRO A 250 -3.22 1.12 6.40
C PRO A 250 -4.57 1.15 5.65
N PRO A 251 -5.27 2.31 5.54
CA PRO A 251 -6.58 2.35 4.89
C PRO A 251 -6.54 1.85 3.45
N LEU A 252 -7.52 1.02 3.08
CA LEU A 252 -7.67 0.48 1.73
C LEU A 252 -7.89 1.58 0.71
N ASN A 253 -7.19 1.49 -0.43
CA ASN A 253 -7.50 2.28 -1.62
C ASN A 253 -8.81 1.80 -2.27
N LEU A 254 -9.94 2.39 -1.90
CA LEU A 254 -11.26 1.98 -2.41
C LEU A 254 -11.37 1.92 -3.94
N LYS A 255 -10.57 2.71 -4.68
CA LYS A 255 -10.60 2.70 -6.15
C LYS A 255 -10.05 1.42 -6.77
N SER A 256 -9.33 0.59 -6.01
CA SER A 256 -8.88 -0.71 -6.49
C SER A 256 -9.99 -1.78 -6.46
N ASN A 257 -11.14 -1.49 -5.84
CA ASN A 257 -12.30 -2.38 -5.81
C ASN A 257 -13.55 -1.61 -6.27
N VAL A 258 -14.07 -1.95 -7.45
CA VAL A 258 -15.18 -1.23 -8.08
C VAL A 258 -16.46 -1.23 -7.22
N ASP A 259 -16.74 -2.31 -6.50
CA ASP A 259 -17.95 -2.45 -5.70
C ASP A 259 -17.85 -1.65 -4.41
N PHE A 260 -16.69 -1.66 -3.76
CA PHE A 260 -16.42 -0.78 -2.62
C PHE A 260 -16.46 0.70 -3.01
N TYR A 261 -15.93 1.05 -4.18
CA TYR A 261 -16.01 2.42 -4.68
C TYR A 261 -17.45 2.86 -4.96
N LYS A 262 -18.27 2.01 -5.59
CA LYS A 262 -19.70 2.27 -5.80
C LYS A 262 -20.47 2.43 -4.49
N ALA A 263 -20.20 1.57 -3.51
CA ALA A 263 -20.79 1.68 -2.16
C ALA A 263 -20.40 3.00 -1.48
N TYR A 264 -19.15 3.42 -1.62
CA TYR A 264 -18.65 4.69 -1.08
C TYR A 264 -19.30 5.91 -1.73
N GLU A 265 -19.49 5.92 -3.05
CA GLU A 265 -20.13 7.04 -3.75
C GLU A 265 -21.61 7.21 -3.34
N LYS A 266 -22.30 6.15 -2.92
CA LYS A 266 -23.66 6.26 -2.36
C LYS A 266 -23.71 6.96 -0.99
N CYS A 267 -22.60 7.03 -0.28
CA CYS A 267 -22.51 7.65 1.05
C CYS A 267 -22.17 9.15 0.99
N LYS A 268 -21.94 9.72 -0.20
CA LYS A 268 -21.63 11.15 -0.42
C LYS A 268 -22.88 11.94 -0.75
#